data_AF-A0A966JB96-F1
#
_entry.id   AF-A0A966JB96-F1
#
_cell.length_a   1.000
_cell.length_b   1.000
_cell.length_c   1.000
_cell.angle_alpha   90.00
_cell.angle_beta   90.00
_cell.angle_gamma   90.00
#
_symmetry.space_group_name_H-M   'P 1'
#
loop_
_entity.id
_entity.type
_entity.pdbx_description
1 polymer ?
#
loop_
_entity_poly.entity_id
_entity_poly.type
_entity_poly.pdbx_seq_one_letter_code
_entity_poly.pdbx_strand_id
1 'polypeptide(L)'
;MSLVPCRAPSHPLVALTATASEVRARSILPRPSVSSRSSFLSCPMRHARRQSLLLSATVSLVLAMPVTATAQRNAPVFIDELTWTEIRDRMQAGTRSVIIGTAGQEQKGPHMVDGEHKWVLTHTTERIARTLGDALVAPILTYVPEGSWDAPLRGHMAKPGSITLPEDRFVELLVHAARSLKNGGFTQIIYIGDSGGNQ
;
A
#
# COMPACT_ATOMS: atom_id res chain seq x y z
N MET A 1 -8.67 -32.84 35.28
CA MET A 1 -8.42 -31.94 34.13
C MET A 1 -8.40 -30.52 34.66
N SER A 2 -7.20 -29.95 34.87
CA SER A 2 -7.02 -28.59 35.38
C SER A 2 -6.54 -27.71 34.22
N LEU A 3 -7.29 -26.66 33.90
CA LEU A 3 -6.98 -25.72 32.83
C LEU A 3 -5.87 -24.78 33.29
N VAL A 4 -4.72 -24.82 32.62
CA VAL A 4 -3.64 -23.84 32.77
C VAL A 4 -3.94 -22.66 31.84
N PRO A 5 -4.06 -21.41 32.32
CA PRO A 5 -4.21 -20.27 31.43
C PRO A 5 -2.84 -19.87 30.86
N CYS A 6 -2.75 -19.79 29.53
CA CYS A 6 -1.61 -19.20 28.81
C CYS A 6 -1.54 -17.70 29.10
N ARG A 7 -0.42 -17.24 29.65
CA ARG A 7 -0.11 -15.81 29.84
C ARG A 7 0.88 -15.39 28.75
N ALA A 8 0.45 -14.49 27.86
CA ALA A 8 1.34 -13.90 26.86
C ALA A 8 2.33 -12.92 27.51
N PRO A 9 3.59 -12.85 27.06
CA PRO A 9 4.55 -11.87 27.57
C PRO A 9 4.27 -10.48 27.00
N SER A 10 4.14 -9.50 27.89
CA SER A 10 4.08 -8.08 27.57
C SER A 10 5.50 -7.52 27.43
N HIS A 11 5.97 -7.30 26.21
CA HIS A 11 7.16 -6.47 25.98
C HIS A 11 6.78 -4.98 26.01
N PRO A 12 7.49 -4.13 26.77
CA PRO A 12 7.26 -2.70 26.72
C PRO A 12 7.83 -2.14 25.41
N LEU A 13 6.98 -1.52 24.58
CA LEU A 13 7.43 -0.63 23.51
C LEU A 13 8.14 0.56 24.16
N VAL A 14 9.45 0.65 23.96
CA VAL A 14 10.22 1.88 24.26
C VAL A 14 9.89 2.88 23.15
N ALA A 15 8.95 3.79 23.42
CA ALA A 15 8.63 4.91 22.56
C ALA A 15 9.72 5.98 22.68
N LEU A 16 10.48 6.20 21.62
CA LEU A 16 11.38 7.34 21.48
C LEU A 16 10.51 8.58 21.23
N THR A 17 10.20 9.33 22.29
CA THR A 17 9.33 10.51 22.22
C THR A 17 10.08 11.69 21.61
N ALA A 18 9.82 11.97 20.33
CA ALA A 18 10.08 13.27 19.71
C ALA A 18 8.87 14.17 19.95
N THR A 19 9.06 15.28 20.65
CA THR A 19 8.00 16.26 20.98
C THR A 19 7.72 17.15 19.77
N ALA A 20 6.55 16.99 19.13
CA ALA A 20 6.03 17.91 18.13
C ALA A 20 4.95 18.81 18.76
N SER A 21 5.19 20.13 18.68
CA SER A 21 4.35 21.20 19.21
C SER A 21 3.04 21.36 18.44
N GLU A 22 2.00 21.81 19.16
CA GLU A 22 0.58 21.80 18.84
C GLU A 22 0.18 22.77 17.68
N VAL A 23 -0.65 22.30 16.75
CA VAL A 23 -1.45 23.16 15.87
C VAL A 23 -2.93 22.79 16.03
N ARG A 24 -3.68 23.72 16.64
CA ARG A 24 -5.10 23.60 16.98
C ARG A 24 -5.97 24.17 15.86
N ALA A 25 -6.64 23.31 15.10
CA ALA A 25 -7.68 23.73 14.16
C ALA A 25 -9.03 23.90 14.89
N ARG A 26 -9.64 25.08 14.79
CA ARG A 26 -11.02 25.35 15.24
C ARG A 26 -11.98 25.16 14.07
N SER A 27 -12.95 24.25 14.21
CA SER A 27 -14.11 24.15 13.31
C SER A 27 -15.31 24.88 13.93
N ILE A 28 -15.82 25.91 13.25
CA ILE A 28 -17.06 26.60 13.58
C ILE A 28 -18.01 26.38 12.41
N LEU A 29 -19.10 25.61 12.62
CA LEU A 29 -20.34 25.80 11.86
C LEU A 29 -21.57 25.46 12.75
N PRO A 30 -22.68 26.22 12.63
CA PRO A 30 -23.83 26.14 13.53
C PRO A 30 -24.87 25.09 13.11
N ARG A 31 -25.66 24.64 14.11
CA ARG A 31 -26.83 23.75 13.98
C ARG A 31 -28.10 24.54 13.64
N PRO A 32 -29.01 24.03 12.80
CA PRO A 32 -30.38 24.54 12.74
C PRO A 32 -31.31 23.81 13.73
N SER A 33 -32.11 24.60 14.43
CA SER A 33 -33.26 24.18 15.24
C SER A 33 -34.56 24.52 14.50
N VAL A 34 -35.49 23.59 14.37
CA VAL A 34 -36.91 23.89 14.12
C VAL A 34 -37.78 22.95 14.95
N SER A 35 -38.70 23.55 15.71
CA SER A 35 -39.79 22.88 16.42
C SER A 35 -41.05 22.86 15.55
N SER A 36 -41.94 21.88 15.75
CA SER A 36 -43.37 22.13 16.00
C SER A 36 -44.18 20.82 16.07
N ARG A 37 -44.77 20.64 17.26
CA ARG A 37 -46.12 20.16 17.60
C ARG A 37 -46.66 18.81 17.08
N SER A 38 -46.92 17.99 18.09
CA SER A 38 -47.85 16.88 18.26
C SER A 38 -49.32 17.15 17.89
N SER A 39 -50.04 16.13 17.40
CA SER A 39 -51.17 15.49 18.11
C SER A 39 -51.87 14.38 17.28
N PHE A 40 -51.90 13.18 17.89
CA PHE A 40 -52.92 12.11 17.95
C PHE A 40 -53.99 11.94 16.85
N LEU A 41 -54.16 10.68 16.40
CA LEU A 41 -55.44 9.94 16.43
C LEU A 41 -55.22 8.45 16.07
N SER A 42 -55.83 7.56 16.85
CA SER A 42 -55.81 6.10 16.72
C SER A 42 -57.12 5.55 16.14
N CYS A 43 -57.08 4.26 15.76
CA CYS A 43 -58.18 3.26 15.67
C CYS A 43 -58.78 3.01 14.26
N PRO A 44 -59.40 1.83 13.96
CA PRO A 44 -58.87 0.46 13.97
C PRO A 44 -59.07 -0.30 12.63
N MET A 45 -58.65 -1.57 12.62
CA MET A 45 -58.75 -2.59 11.55
C MET A 45 -60.15 -2.79 10.93
N ARG A 46 -60.17 -3.11 9.62
CA ARG A 46 -61.18 -4.00 9.01
C ARG A 46 -60.56 -4.96 7.99
N HIS A 47 -61.16 -6.15 7.97
CA HIS A 47 -60.83 -7.34 7.20
C HIS A 47 -61.06 -7.26 5.68
N ALA A 48 -60.31 -8.12 4.99
CA ALA A 48 -60.67 -8.94 3.83
C ALA A 48 -60.88 -8.30 2.45
N ARG A 49 -60.04 -8.69 1.48
CA ARG A 49 -60.42 -9.70 0.45
C ARG A 49 -59.23 -10.06 -0.44
N ARG A 50 -59.05 -11.36 -0.67
CA ARG A 50 -58.23 -11.95 -1.74
C ARG A 50 -58.88 -11.66 -3.10
N GLN A 51 -58.16 -11.06 -4.05
CA GLN A 51 -58.39 -11.17 -5.50
C GLN A 51 -57.01 -11.00 -6.19
N SER A 52 -56.35 -12.07 -6.62
CA SER A 52 -56.43 -12.64 -7.98
C SER A 52 -55.68 -11.82 -9.04
N LEU A 53 -54.39 -12.14 -9.21
CA LEU A 53 -53.72 -12.49 -10.46
C LEU A 53 -53.99 -11.70 -11.77
N LEU A 54 -52.87 -11.29 -12.39
CA LEU A 54 -52.63 -11.02 -13.83
C LEU A 54 -52.74 -9.56 -14.32
N LEU A 55 -51.63 -8.83 -14.23
CA LEU A 55 -51.18 -7.94 -15.31
C LEU A 55 -49.67 -8.19 -15.53
N SER A 56 -49.40 -8.90 -16.61
CA SER A 56 -48.13 -9.52 -16.99
C SER A 56 -47.30 -8.56 -17.87
N ALA A 57 -46.10 -8.27 -17.39
CA ALA A 57 -44.84 -8.32 -18.15
C ALA A 57 -44.61 -7.41 -19.37
N THR A 58 -44.33 -6.11 -19.17
CA THR A 58 -43.66 -5.30 -20.22
C THR A 58 -42.56 -4.33 -19.77
N VAL A 59 -42.15 -4.27 -18.49
CA VAL A 59 -41.04 -3.38 -18.07
C VAL A 59 -40.12 -4.08 -17.08
N SER A 60 -39.28 -5.01 -17.55
CA SER A 60 -38.14 -5.53 -16.78
C SER A 60 -37.12 -6.17 -17.72
N LEU A 61 -36.49 -5.38 -18.59
CA LEU A 61 -35.31 -5.84 -19.36
C LEU A 61 -34.23 -4.74 -19.47
N VAL A 62 -33.99 -3.99 -18.40
CA VAL A 62 -32.95 -2.93 -18.39
C VAL A 62 -31.88 -3.13 -17.32
N LEU A 63 -31.74 -4.31 -16.70
CA LEU A 63 -30.67 -4.54 -15.71
C LEU A 63 -29.86 -5.81 -15.98
N ALA A 64 -29.07 -5.77 -17.05
CA ALA A 64 -27.86 -6.59 -17.16
C ALA A 64 -26.82 -5.90 -18.05
N MET A 65 -26.59 -4.60 -17.84
CA MET A 65 -25.35 -3.99 -18.30
C MET A 65 -24.25 -4.54 -17.38
N PRO A 66 -23.23 -5.26 -17.89
CA PRO A 66 -22.08 -5.58 -17.07
C PRO A 66 -21.48 -4.23 -16.69
N VAL A 67 -21.44 -3.92 -15.39
CA VAL A 67 -20.63 -2.81 -14.91
C VAL A 67 -19.19 -3.24 -15.16
N THR A 68 -18.68 -2.93 -16.35
CA THR A 68 -17.25 -2.94 -16.59
C THR A 68 -16.71 -1.81 -15.72
N ALA A 69 -16.22 -2.18 -14.54
CA ALA A 69 -15.58 -1.26 -13.62
C ALA A 69 -14.35 -0.66 -14.32
N THR A 70 -14.52 0.52 -14.92
CA THR A 70 -13.46 1.30 -15.56
C THR A 70 -12.53 1.98 -14.55
N ALA A 71 -12.67 1.68 -13.26
CA ALA A 71 -11.85 2.23 -12.17
C ALA A 71 -10.37 1.81 -12.22
N GLN A 72 -10.01 0.82 -13.05
CA GLN A 72 -8.65 0.25 -13.08
C GLN A 72 -7.59 1.16 -13.74
N ARG A 73 -7.96 2.23 -14.47
CA ARG A 73 -6.99 2.96 -15.31
C ARG A 73 -5.84 3.61 -14.54
N ASN A 74 -6.01 3.93 -13.26
CA ASN A 74 -4.99 4.57 -12.43
C ASN A 74 -4.70 3.82 -11.13
N ALA A 75 -5.00 2.52 -11.08
CA ALA A 75 -4.75 1.76 -9.86
C ALA A 75 -3.24 1.81 -9.51
N PRO A 76 -2.86 2.00 -8.22
CA PRO A 76 -1.46 2.04 -7.77
C PRO A 76 -0.71 0.77 -8.20
N VAL A 77 0.57 0.84 -8.54
CA VAL A 77 1.36 -0.36 -8.90
C VAL A 77 2.35 -0.75 -7.82
N PHE A 78 2.59 0.12 -6.84
CA PHE A 78 3.43 -0.20 -5.69
C PHE A 78 2.63 -1.01 -4.67
N ILE A 79 3.24 -2.08 -4.16
CA ILE A 79 2.55 -2.98 -3.22
C ILE A 79 2.34 -2.37 -1.84
N ASP A 80 3.10 -1.35 -1.44
CA ASP A 80 2.94 -0.60 -0.19
C ASP A 80 1.81 0.45 -0.27
N GLU A 81 1.27 0.71 -1.46
CA GLU A 81 0.08 1.53 -1.70
C GLU A 81 -1.19 0.68 -1.85
N LEU A 82 -1.09 -0.65 -1.67
CA LEU A 82 -2.19 -1.60 -1.83
C LEU A 82 -2.44 -2.36 -0.53
N THR A 83 -3.70 -2.66 -0.26
CA THR A 83 -4.07 -3.66 0.73
C THR A 83 -3.71 -5.06 0.23
N TRP A 84 -3.47 -6.00 1.15
CA TRP A 84 -3.17 -7.38 0.76
C TRP A 84 -4.30 -8.02 -0.06
N THR A 85 -5.56 -7.61 0.16
CA THR A 85 -6.72 -8.06 -0.62
C THR A 85 -6.68 -7.56 -2.05
N GLU A 86 -6.28 -6.32 -2.30
CA GLU A 86 -6.12 -5.79 -3.66
C GLU A 86 -4.99 -6.51 -4.41
N ILE A 87 -3.90 -6.83 -3.72
CA ILE A 87 -2.80 -7.64 -4.28
C ILE A 87 -3.32 -9.04 -4.67
N ARG A 88 -4.03 -9.72 -3.77
CA ARG A 88 -4.66 -11.03 -4.04
C ARG A 88 -5.57 -10.96 -5.27
N ASP A 89 -6.43 -9.96 -5.35
CA ASP A 89 -7.41 -9.84 -6.43
C ASP A 89 -6.71 -9.58 -7.78
N ARG A 90 -5.62 -8.81 -7.80
CA ARG A 90 -4.78 -8.65 -9.00
C ARG A 90 -4.08 -9.93 -9.42
N MET A 91 -3.61 -10.74 -8.47
CA MET A 91 -3.00 -12.03 -8.78
C MET A 91 -4.02 -13.02 -9.36
N GLN A 92 -5.25 -13.01 -8.85
CA GLN A 92 -6.37 -13.75 -9.44
C GLN A 92 -6.72 -13.24 -10.85
N ALA A 93 -6.60 -11.93 -11.09
CA ALA A 93 -6.78 -11.31 -12.40
C ALA A 93 -5.59 -11.50 -13.37
N GLY A 94 -4.50 -12.15 -12.95
CA GLY A 94 -3.39 -12.53 -13.82
C GLY A 94 -2.07 -11.81 -13.59
N THR A 95 -1.96 -10.90 -12.62
CA THR A 95 -0.65 -10.35 -12.21
C THR A 95 0.25 -11.47 -11.67
N ARG A 96 1.46 -11.59 -12.22
CA ARG A 96 2.44 -12.63 -11.84
C ARG A 96 3.85 -12.11 -11.60
N SER A 97 4.12 -10.89 -12.04
CA SER A 97 5.43 -10.27 -11.99
C SER A 97 5.54 -9.27 -10.84
N VAL A 98 6.71 -9.20 -10.22
CA VAL A 98 7.05 -8.15 -9.25
C VAL A 98 8.46 -7.63 -9.51
N ILE A 99 8.60 -6.31 -9.46
CA ILE A 99 9.86 -5.60 -9.62
C ILE A 99 10.40 -5.25 -8.23
N ILE A 100 11.63 -5.64 -7.94
CA ILE A 100 12.41 -5.23 -6.76
C ILE A 100 13.45 -4.22 -7.24
N GLY A 101 13.21 -2.95 -6.95
CA GLY A 101 14.15 -1.86 -7.25
C GLY A 101 15.16 -1.65 -6.13
N THR A 102 16.43 -1.45 -6.48
CA THR A 102 17.50 -1.08 -5.54
C THR A 102 18.05 0.29 -5.89
N ALA A 103 18.04 1.20 -4.90
CA ALA A 103 18.43 2.60 -5.04
C ALA A 103 19.44 2.98 -3.96
N GLY A 104 20.50 3.69 -4.31
CA GLY A 104 21.47 4.20 -3.35
C GLY A 104 20.94 5.38 -2.54
N GLN A 105 21.28 5.42 -1.25
CA GLN A 105 21.24 6.65 -0.45
C GLN A 105 22.67 7.15 -0.35
N GLU A 106 23.08 7.98 -1.31
CA GLU A 106 24.48 8.30 -1.55
C GLU A 106 24.66 9.77 -1.93
N GLN A 107 25.81 10.34 -1.55
CA GLN A 107 26.17 11.69 -1.97
C GLN A 107 26.19 11.80 -3.50
N LYS A 108 25.59 12.88 -4.03
CA LYS A 108 25.57 13.22 -5.46
C LYS A 108 26.16 14.61 -5.74
N GLY A 109 27.21 14.97 -4.99
CA GLY A 109 27.80 16.31 -5.05
C GLY A 109 26.89 17.41 -4.49
N PRO A 110 27.27 18.69 -4.66
CA PRO A 110 26.64 19.81 -3.93
C PRO A 110 25.30 20.31 -4.51
N HIS A 111 24.81 19.71 -5.60
CA HIS A 111 23.65 20.24 -6.35
C HIS A 111 22.48 19.26 -6.50
N MET A 112 22.62 18.04 -5.97
CA MET A 112 21.64 16.98 -6.09
C MET A 112 21.30 16.45 -4.70
N VAL A 113 20.07 15.95 -4.52
CA VAL A 113 19.67 15.29 -3.28
C VAL A 113 20.23 13.87 -3.22
N ASP A 114 20.64 13.43 -2.04
CA ASP A 114 21.24 12.08 -1.85
C ASP A 114 20.26 10.92 -2.13
N GLY A 115 18.95 11.21 -2.16
CA GLY A 115 17.90 10.24 -2.48
C GLY A 115 17.53 10.16 -3.95
N GLU A 116 18.31 10.79 -4.86
CA GLU A 116 18.02 10.88 -6.29
C GLU A 116 17.65 9.53 -6.93
N HIS A 117 18.45 8.48 -6.68
CA HIS A 117 18.19 7.13 -7.15
C HIS A 117 16.79 6.61 -6.80
N LYS A 118 16.31 6.89 -5.58
CA LYS A 118 14.97 6.48 -5.16
C LYS A 118 13.91 7.15 -6.03
N TRP A 119 14.04 8.44 -6.30
CA TRP A 119 13.09 9.19 -7.13
C TRP A 119 13.07 8.68 -8.58
N VAL A 120 14.25 8.41 -9.14
CA VAL A 120 14.38 7.83 -10.48
C VAL A 120 13.74 6.46 -10.56
N LEU A 121 14.01 5.57 -9.58
CA LEU A 121 13.43 4.23 -9.56
C LEU A 121 11.93 4.25 -9.27
N THR A 122 11.42 5.13 -8.41
CA THR A 122 9.97 5.30 -8.24
C THR A 122 9.33 5.62 -9.58
N HIS A 123 9.83 6.62 -10.30
CA HIS A 123 9.24 6.98 -11.60
C HIS A 123 9.39 5.87 -12.65
N THR A 124 10.58 5.28 -12.75
CA THR A 124 10.93 4.36 -13.84
C THR A 124 10.26 3.00 -13.64
N THR A 125 10.29 2.44 -12.42
CA THR A 125 9.65 1.15 -12.13
C THR A 125 8.13 1.22 -12.24
N GLU A 126 7.51 2.34 -11.86
CA GLU A 126 6.09 2.56 -12.08
C GLU A 126 5.76 2.46 -13.57
N ARG A 127 6.51 3.18 -14.42
CA ARG A 127 6.31 3.15 -15.87
C ARG A 127 6.49 1.75 -16.43
N ILE A 128 7.55 1.04 -16.03
CA ILE A 128 7.81 -0.34 -16.46
C ILE A 128 6.64 -1.25 -16.06
N ALA A 129 6.20 -1.20 -14.79
CA ALA A 129 5.10 -2.04 -14.32
C ALA A 129 3.79 -1.78 -15.08
N ARG A 130 3.48 -0.50 -15.33
CA ARG A 130 2.31 -0.10 -16.14
C ARG A 130 2.43 -0.56 -17.59
N THR A 131 3.62 -0.52 -18.19
CA THR A 131 3.87 -1.00 -19.56
C THR A 131 3.75 -2.53 -19.66
N LEU A 132 4.22 -3.27 -18.67
CA LEU A 132 4.07 -4.73 -18.61
C LEU A 132 2.60 -5.15 -18.42
N GLY A 133 1.83 -4.39 -17.62
CA GLY A 133 0.40 -4.61 -17.40
C GLY A 133 0.07 -5.77 -16.44
N ASP A 134 1.02 -6.65 -16.17
CA ASP A 134 0.89 -7.81 -15.26
C ASP A 134 1.91 -7.78 -14.10
N ALA A 135 2.48 -6.61 -13.82
CA ALA A 135 3.53 -6.41 -12.82
C ALA A 135 3.13 -5.43 -11.70
N LEU A 136 3.64 -5.70 -10.50
CA LEU A 136 3.64 -4.78 -9.35
C LEU A 136 5.07 -4.41 -8.96
N VAL A 137 5.24 -3.39 -8.13
CA VAL A 137 6.55 -2.92 -7.66
C VAL A 137 6.63 -3.11 -6.14
N ALA A 138 7.67 -3.81 -5.68
CA ALA A 138 7.99 -3.93 -4.26
C ALA A 138 8.54 -2.60 -3.70
N PRO A 139 8.54 -2.39 -2.37
CA PRO A 139 9.19 -1.22 -1.79
C PRO A 139 10.63 -1.12 -2.27
N ILE A 140 11.01 0.06 -2.78
CA ILE A 140 12.36 0.30 -3.28
C ILE A 140 13.35 0.20 -2.12
N LEU A 141 14.36 -0.65 -2.29
CA LEU A 141 15.39 -0.87 -1.30
C LEU A 141 16.40 0.28 -1.35
N THR A 142 16.43 1.11 -0.29
CA THR A 142 17.36 2.25 -0.18
C THR A 142 18.60 1.96 0.67
N TYR A 143 18.75 0.73 1.15
CA TYR A 143 19.90 0.27 1.93
C TYR A 143 20.70 -0.68 1.04
N VAL A 144 21.78 -0.17 0.46
CA VAL A 144 22.60 -0.87 -0.53
C VAL A 144 24.09 -0.64 -0.22
N PRO A 145 25.02 -1.35 -0.87
CA PRO A 145 26.44 -1.12 -0.69
C PRO A 145 26.88 0.24 -1.24
N GLU A 146 27.40 1.10 -0.36
CA GLU A 146 27.91 2.46 -0.69
C GLU A 146 29.37 2.65 -0.24
N GLY A 147 30.03 1.56 0.16
CA GLY A 147 31.37 1.54 0.72
C GLY A 147 31.39 1.10 2.19
N SER A 148 32.48 1.41 2.89
CA SER A 148 32.68 1.04 4.30
C SER A 148 32.47 2.23 5.25
N TRP A 149 31.88 1.97 6.41
CA TRP A 149 31.80 2.90 7.54
C TRP A 149 33.06 2.88 8.43
N ASP A 150 34.00 1.96 8.17
CA ASP A 150 35.24 1.88 8.94
C ASP A 150 36.25 2.93 8.46
N ALA A 151 37.02 3.46 9.41
CA ALA A 151 38.06 4.44 9.10
C ALA A 151 39.25 3.80 8.35
N PRO A 152 39.89 4.53 7.41
CA PRO A 152 39.51 5.85 6.92
C PRO A 152 38.32 5.78 5.96
N LEU A 153 37.32 6.65 6.17
CA LEU A 153 36.16 6.75 5.29
C LEU A 153 36.60 7.20 3.88
N ARG A 154 36.00 6.59 2.85
CA ARG A 154 36.26 6.90 1.42
C ARG A 154 34.94 6.94 0.64
N GLY A 155 34.99 7.48 -0.58
CA GLY A 155 33.84 7.48 -1.49
C GLY A 155 32.60 8.17 -0.91
N HIS A 156 31.42 7.58 -1.14
CA HIS A 156 30.15 8.10 -0.65
C HIS A 156 30.12 8.15 0.89
N MET A 157 30.63 7.12 1.56
CA MET A 157 30.71 7.06 3.03
C MET A 157 31.61 8.13 3.68
N ALA A 158 32.46 8.82 2.92
CA ALA A 158 33.19 9.98 3.42
C ALA A 158 32.35 11.27 3.46
N LYS A 159 31.09 11.25 2.98
CA LYS A 159 30.19 12.40 2.94
C LYS A 159 28.96 12.13 3.82
N PRO A 160 28.53 13.12 4.63
CA PRO A 160 27.34 12.98 5.47
C PRO A 160 26.09 12.77 4.61
N GLY A 161 25.16 11.94 5.09
CA GLY A 161 23.91 11.62 4.38
C GLY A 161 23.92 10.27 3.65
N SER A 162 25.10 9.73 3.33
CA SER A 162 25.23 8.40 2.73
C SER A 162 24.99 7.28 3.76
N ILE A 163 24.30 6.22 3.34
CA ILE A 163 24.02 5.04 4.17
C ILE A 163 24.46 3.80 3.40
N THR A 164 25.31 2.97 4.01
CA THR A 164 25.78 1.71 3.40
C THR A 164 25.21 0.48 4.12
N LEU A 165 24.93 -0.56 3.35
CA LEU A 165 24.68 -1.93 3.81
C LEU A 165 25.81 -2.82 3.28
N PRO A 166 26.44 -3.68 4.09
CA PRO A 166 27.46 -4.60 3.60
C PRO A 166 26.92 -5.49 2.49
N GLU A 167 27.78 -5.81 1.53
CA GLU A 167 27.40 -6.56 0.33
C GLU A 167 26.78 -7.93 0.68
N ASP A 168 27.36 -8.66 1.63
CA ASP A 168 26.82 -9.95 2.08
C ASP A 168 25.39 -9.81 2.63
N ARG A 169 25.12 -8.77 3.42
CA ARG A 169 23.80 -8.46 3.96
C ARG A 169 22.83 -7.95 2.91
N PHE A 170 23.31 -7.21 1.91
CA PHE A 170 22.52 -6.79 0.77
C PHE A 170 22.08 -7.97 -0.08
N VAL A 171 22.98 -8.92 -0.37
CA VAL A 171 22.62 -10.16 -1.07
C VAL A 171 21.60 -10.98 -0.27
N GLU A 172 21.81 -11.13 1.04
CA GLU A 172 20.83 -11.78 1.92
C GLU A 172 19.46 -11.09 1.86
N LEU A 173 19.42 -9.75 1.93
CA LEU A 173 18.20 -8.96 1.83
C LEU A 173 17.46 -9.23 0.51
N LEU A 174 18.15 -9.21 -0.63
CA LEU A 174 17.55 -9.50 -1.94
C LEU A 174 16.98 -10.91 -2.01
N VAL A 175 17.76 -11.91 -1.56
CA VAL A 175 17.32 -13.32 -1.52
C VAL A 175 16.08 -13.48 -0.66
N HIS A 176 16.04 -12.86 0.52
CA HIS A 176 14.89 -12.96 1.43
C HIS A 176 13.67 -12.18 0.94
N ALA A 177 13.86 -11.03 0.28
CA ALA A 177 12.78 -10.29 -0.35
C ALA A 177 12.12 -11.12 -1.47
N ALA A 178 12.92 -11.68 -2.37
CA ALA A 178 12.39 -12.52 -3.46
C ALA A 178 11.76 -13.81 -2.96
N ARG A 179 12.34 -14.48 -1.95
CA ARG A 179 11.70 -15.65 -1.33
C ARG A 179 10.34 -15.30 -0.73
N SER A 180 10.23 -14.16 -0.06
CA SER A 180 8.96 -13.71 0.54
C SER A 180 7.90 -13.45 -0.53
N LEU A 181 8.27 -12.74 -1.60
CA LEU A 181 7.35 -12.45 -2.72
C LEU A 181 6.97 -13.71 -3.50
N LYS A 182 7.92 -14.61 -3.74
CA LYS A 182 7.66 -15.92 -4.36
C LYS A 182 6.69 -16.75 -3.53
N ASN A 183 6.86 -16.79 -2.21
CA ASN A 183 5.94 -17.49 -1.32
C ASN A 183 4.55 -16.85 -1.27
N GLY A 184 4.47 -15.53 -1.52
CA GLY A 184 3.21 -14.81 -1.72
C GLY A 184 2.51 -15.12 -3.04
N GLY A 185 3.15 -15.87 -3.95
CA GLY A 185 2.59 -16.38 -5.21
C GLY A 185 3.07 -15.67 -6.48
N PHE A 186 3.97 -14.69 -6.38
CA PHE A 186 4.61 -14.13 -7.57
C PHE A 186 5.52 -15.19 -8.22
N THR A 187 5.47 -15.31 -9.54
CA THR A 187 6.25 -16.33 -10.27
C THR A 187 7.40 -15.72 -11.06
N GLN A 188 7.34 -14.42 -11.35
CA GLN A 188 8.41 -13.68 -12.00
C GLN A 188 8.92 -12.59 -11.05
N ILE A 189 10.18 -12.69 -10.64
CA ILE A 189 10.85 -11.70 -9.80
C ILE A 189 11.90 -10.99 -10.65
N ILE A 190 11.76 -9.67 -10.81
CA ILE A 190 12.63 -8.84 -11.65
C ILE A 190 13.40 -7.91 -10.73
N TYR A 191 14.73 -7.93 -10.79
CA TYR A 191 15.58 -6.97 -10.08
C TYR A 191 15.98 -5.84 -11.01
N ILE A 192 16.00 -4.61 -10.50
CA ILE A 192 16.49 -3.43 -11.20
C ILE A 192 17.38 -2.63 -10.25
N GLY A 193 18.66 -2.51 -10.60
CA GLY A 193 19.64 -1.69 -9.87
C GLY A 193 19.96 -0.38 -10.59
N ASP A 194 19.99 0.71 -9.83
CA ASP A 194 20.20 2.07 -10.36
C ASP A 194 21.60 2.63 -10.14
N SER A 195 22.33 2.13 -9.14
CA SER A 195 23.64 2.65 -8.74
C SER A 195 24.73 1.59 -8.85
N GLY A 196 25.98 2.02 -9.04
CA GLY A 196 27.08 1.10 -9.35
C GLY A 196 27.31 0.04 -8.28
N GLY A 197 27.11 0.36 -7.00
CA GLY A 197 27.26 -0.59 -5.89
C GLY A 197 26.13 -1.62 -5.77
N ASN A 198 25.04 -1.47 -6.55
CA ASN A 198 23.85 -2.31 -6.46
C ASN A 198 23.37 -2.91 -7.80
N GLN A 199 24.18 -2.82 -8.85
CA GLN A 199 24.01 -3.51 -10.14
C GLN A 199 24.75 -4.86 -10.14
#